data_AF-A0A2W5WBM2-F1
#
_entry.id   AF-A0A2W5WBM2-F1
#
_cell.length_a   1.000
_cell.length_b   1.000
_cell.length_c   1.000
_cell.angle_alpha   90.00
_cell.angle_beta   90.00
_cell.angle_gamma   90.00
#
_symmetry.space_group_name_H-M   'P 1'
#
loop_
_entity.id
_entity.type
_entity.pdbx_description
1 polymer ?
#
loop_
_entity_poly.entity_id
_entity_poly.type
_entity_poly.pdbx_seq_one_letter_code
_entity_poly.pdbx_strand_id
1 'polypeptide(L)'
;MVLLVSAILPGPISGDFDHDGKTDTARLTRGDNGAYVLEIARGAAPKAPVRMDLGRYAPDYMVPAKNGGVVATSCGKGEGAKTEPCPRKSVQVTRGDLLVGTAEASESVFIWDGQTFRRDWLSD
;
A
#
# COMPACT_ATOMS: atom_id res chain seq x y z
N MET A 1 -13.81 24.47 13.88
CA MET A 1 -12.68 24.90 13.01
C MET A 1 -12.49 23.82 11.98
N VAL A 2 -13.08 24.00 10.79
CA VAL A 2 -12.99 23.01 9.70
C VAL A 2 -11.64 23.23 9.04
N LEU A 3 -10.68 22.34 9.29
CA LEU A 3 -9.46 22.30 8.49
C LEU A 3 -9.83 21.78 7.11
N LEU A 4 -9.97 22.70 6.16
CA LEU A 4 -9.94 22.44 4.73
C LEU A 4 -8.55 21.87 4.40
N VAL A 5 -8.38 20.56 4.58
CA VAL A 5 -7.25 19.87 3.97
C VAL A 5 -7.59 19.76 2.49
N SER A 6 -7.11 20.74 1.71
CA SER A 6 -6.91 20.49 0.27
C SER A 6 -6.13 19.19 0.17
N ALA A 7 -6.59 18.26 -0.66
CA ALA A 7 -6.00 16.93 -0.85
C ALA A 7 -4.51 17.03 -1.23
N ILE A 8 -3.65 17.19 -0.23
CA ILE A 8 -2.23 17.00 -0.34
C ILE A 8 -2.10 15.49 -0.31
N LEU A 9 -1.92 14.90 -1.49
CA LEU A 9 -1.48 13.51 -1.61
C LEU A 9 -0.37 13.28 -0.60
N PRO A 10 -0.35 12.16 0.13
CA PRO A 10 0.75 11.87 1.02
C PRO A 10 2.05 12.07 0.25
N GLY A 11 2.92 12.93 0.79
CA GLY A 11 4.21 13.22 0.18
C GLY A 11 5.03 11.95 0.01
N PRO A 12 6.13 11.98 -0.74
CA PRO A 12 7.02 10.83 -0.79
C PRO A 12 7.43 10.44 0.63
N ILE A 13 7.33 9.15 0.93
CA ILE A 13 7.79 8.59 2.21
C ILE A 13 8.96 7.66 1.97
N SER A 14 9.80 7.52 3.00
CA SER A 14 10.95 6.62 2.99
C SER A 14 10.81 5.57 4.09
N GLY A 15 11.34 4.38 3.82
CA GLY A 15 11.29 3.23 4.70
C GLY A 15 12.19 2.12 4.19
N ASP A 16 12.09 0.93 4.76
CA ASP A 16 12.68 -0.30 4.23
C ASP A 16 11.51 -1.26 4.06
N PHE A 17 10.83 -1.16 2.91
CA PHE A 17 9.54 -1.80 2.68
C PHE A 17 9.73 -3.24 2.18
N ASP A 18 10.87 -3.54 1.57
CA ASP A 18 11.23 -4.89 1.12
C ASP A 18 12.11 -5.67 2.11
N HIS A 19 12.50 -5.04 3.21
CA HIS A 19 13.31 -5.60 4.32
C HIS A 19 14.71 -6.03 3.90
N ASP A 20 15.30 -5.34 2.91
CA ASP A 20 16.66 -5.61 2.44
C ASP A 20 17.76 -4.80 3.16
N GLY A 21 17.35 -3.95 4.10
CA GLY A 21 18.24 -3.08 4.88
C GLY A 21 18.64 -1.78 4.18
N LYS A 22 18.05 -1.47 3.01
CA LYS A 22 18.28 -0.23 2.26
C LYS A 22 17.04 0.64 2.32
N THR A 23 17.25 1.95 2.16
CA THR A 23 16.14 2.89 2.16
C THR A 23 15.43 2.88 0.81
N ASP A 24 14.17 2.52 0.85
CA ASP A 24 13.19 2.63 -0.22
C ASP A 24 12.50 3.99 -0.20
N THR A 25 11.91 4.36 -1.33
CA THR A 25 11.02 5.52 -1.43
C THR A 25 9.70 5.11 -2.06
N ALA A 26 8.58 5.48 -1.43
CA ALA A 26 7.25 5.34 -1.98
C ALA A 26 6.64 6.72 -2.26
N ARG A 27 6.08 6.91 -3.45
CA ARG A 27 5.43 8.17 -3.85
C ARG A 27 4.21 7.93 -4.72
N LEU A 28 3.25 8.83 -4.61
CA LEU A 28 2.09 8.85 -5.50
C LEU A 28 2.35 9.71 -6.72
N THR A 29 1.93 9.22 -7.86
CA THR A 29 1.89 9.95 -9.12
C THR A 29 0.51 9.85 -9.77
N ARG A 30 0.28 10.66 -10.81
CA ARG A 30 -0.84 10.43 -11.72
C ARG A 30 -0.34 9.70 -12.96
N GLY A 31 -1.06 8.65 -13.36
CA GLY A 31 -0.92 8.03 -14.67
C GLY A 31 -1.66 8.80 -15.76
N ASP A 32 -1.41 8.44 -17.01
CA ASP A 32 -1.95 9.12 -18.20
C ASP A 32 -3.48 9.07 -18.28
N ASN A 33 -4.09 8.04 -17.70
CA ASN A 33 -5.54 7.87 -17.58
C ASN A 33 -6.15 8.64 -16.38
N GLY A 34 -5.36 9.43 -15.66
CA GLY A 34 -5.76 10.17 -14.47
C GLY A 34 -5.82 9.35 -13.18
N ALA A 35 -5.53 8.04 -13.24
CA ALA A 35 -5.45 7.18 -12.05
C ALA A 35 -4.25 7.53 -11.18
N TYR A 36 -4.37 7.30 -9.88
CA TYR A 36 -3.25 7.38 -8.96
C TYR A 36 -2.40 6.13 -9.09
N VAL A 37 -1.09 6.33 -9.16
CA VAL A 37 -0.11 5.26 -9.23
C VAL A 37 0.82 5.36 -8.04
N LEU A 38 0.92 4.27 -7.27
CA LEU A 38 1.97 4.11 -6.29
C LEU A 38 3.25 3.69 -7.00
N GLU A 39 4.31 4.47 -6.83
CA GLU A 39 5.65 4.10 -7.27
C GLU A 39 6.53 3.81 -6.06
N ILE A 40 7.08 2.60 -6.01
CA ILE A 40 8.02 2.17 -4.98
C ILE A 40 9.39 1.96 -5.64
N ALA A 41 10.34 2.82 -5.31
CA ALA A 41 11.73 2.67 -5.71
C ALA A 41 12.50 1.99 -4.58
N ARG A 42 12.96 0.76 -4.83
CA ARG A 42 13.75 0.02 -3.84
C ARG A 42 15.17 0.56 -3.75
N GLY A 43 15.74 0.60 -2.55
CA GLY A 43 17.12 1.01 -2.33
C GLY A 43 18.12 0.13 -3.10
N ALA A 44 17.83 -1.16 -3.26
CA ALA A 44 18.63 -2.06 -4.10
C ALA A 44 18.49 -1.84 -5.61
N ALA A 45 17.39 -1.22 -6.07
CA ALA A 45 17.09 -1.07 -7.49
C ALA A 45 16.39 0.26 -7.82
N PRO A 46 17.01 1.42 -7.52
CA PRO A 46 16.34 2.73 -7.59
C PRO A 46 15.93 3.15 -9.01
N LYS A 47 16.55 2.55 -10.05
CA LYS A 47 16.26 2.83 -11.46
C LYS A 47 15.15 1.92 -12.04
N ALA A 48 14.61 1.00 -11.24
CA ALA A 48 13.57 0.07 -11.64
C ALA A 48 12.41 0.09 -10.63
N PRO A 49 11.65 1.21 -10.53
CA PRO A 49 10.56 1.32 -9.58
C PRO A 49 9.41 0.37 -9.94
N VAL A 50 8.82 -0.22 -8.90
CA VAL A 50 7.55 -0.96 -9.03
C VAL A 50 6.42 0.06 -9.07
N ARG A 51 5.51 -0.09 -10.06
CA ARG A 51 4.37 0.81 -10.26
C ARG A 51 3.07 0.05 -10.09
N MET A 52 2.15 0.58 -9.29
CA MET A 52 0.84 -0.04 -9.05
C MET A 52 -0.28 0.96 -9.22
N ASP A 53 -1.30 0.57 -10.00
CA ASP A 53 -2.52 1.34 -10.17
C ASP A 53 -3.39 1.24 -8.90
N LEU A 54 -3.68 2.39 -8.30
CA LEU A 54 -4.56 2.54 -7.13
C LEU A 54 -5.98 2.96 -7.53
N GLY A 55 -6.23 3.24 -8.80
CA GLY A 55 -7.50 3.71 -9.33
C GLY A 55 -7.67 5.22 -9.21
N ARG A 56 -8.93 5.67 -9.25
CA ARG A 56 -9.27 7.11 -9.35
C ARG A 56 -9.17 7.88 -8.04
N TYR A 57 -9.15 7.17 -6.91
CA TYR A 57 -9.18 7.78 -5.59
C TYR A 57 -7.78 7.81 -4.99
N ALA A 58 -7.41 8.98 -4.45
CA ALA A 58 -6.15 9.11 -3.74
C ALA A 58 -6.28 8.41 -2.38
N PRO A 59 -5.24 7.71 -1.92
CA PRO A 59 -5.16 7.37 -0.51
C PRO A 59 -4.91 8.64 0.32
N ASP A 60 -5.39 8.63 1.55
CA ASP A 60 -5.19 9.73 2.50
C ASP A 60 -3.83 9.65 3.17
N TYR A 61 -3.26 8.44 3.28
CA TYR A 61 -1.96 8.23 3.91
C TYR A 61 -1.13 7.13 3.24
N MET A 62 0.18 7.25 3.44
CA MET A 62 1.17 6.19 3.25
C MET A 62 2.05 6.18 4.48
N VAL A 63 2.20 5.05 5.16
CA VAL A 63 3.03 4.93 6.37
C VAL A 63 3.71 3.56 6.45
N PRO A 64 4.93 3.45 7.01
CA PRO A 64 5.47 2.16 7.40
C PRO A 64 4.67 1.57 8.57
N ALA A 65 4.38 0.28 8.51
CA ALA A 65 3.74 -0.46 9.58
C ALA A 65 4.60 -0.36 10.86
N LYS A 66 4.01 0.15 11.95
CA LYS A 66 4.73 0.30 13.22
C LYS A 66 4.88 -1.02 13.97
N ASN A 67 3.91 -1.91 13.80
CA ASN A 67 3.82 -3.21 14.44
C ASN A 67 3.64 -4.30 13.37
N GLY A 68 4.06 -5.52 13.69
CA GLY A 68 3.75 -6.69 12.89
C GLY A 68 2.68 -7.55 13.55
N GLY A 69 2.08 -8.46 12.77
CA GLY A 69 1.07 -9.40 13.23
C GLY A 69 0.35 -10.08 12.07
N VAL A 70 -0.38 -11.14 12.38
CA VAL A 70 -1.30 -11.76 11.42
C VAL A 70 -2.57 -10.94 11.38
N VAL A 71 -2.86 -10.31 10.24
CA VAL A 71 -4.02 -9.45 10.03
C VAL A 71 -4.97 -10.13 9.04
N ALA A 72 -6.27 -10.09 9.32
CA ALA A 72 -7.28 -10.62 8.38
C ALA A 72 -7.34 -9.73 7.14
N THR A 73 -7.49 -10.33 5.96
CA THR A 73 -7.78 -9.58 4.75
C THR A 73 -9.27 -9.31 4.62
N SER A 74 -9.66 -8.32 3.82
CA SER A 74 -11.07 -8.06 3.54
C SER A 74 -11.74 -9.30 2.94
N CYS A 75 -11.08 -10.02 2.02
CA CYS A 75 -11.66 -11.25 1.47
C CYS A 75 -11.79 -12.38 2.49
N GLY A 76 -10.90 -12.44 3.49
CA GLY A 76 -11.00 -13.39 4.59
C GLY A 76 -12.28 -13.20 5.42
N LYS A 77 -12.81 -11.98 5.45
CA LYS A 77 -14.09 -11.63 6.08
C LYS A 77 -15.31 -11.79 5.16
N GLY A 78 -15.09 -12.17 3.90
CA GLY A 78 -16.15 -12.35 2.91
C GLY A 78 -16.38 -11.15 1.99
N GLU A 79 -15.52 -10.13 2.03
CA GLU A 79 -15.56 -9.00 1.10
C GLU A 79 -14.98 -9.39 -0.28
N GLY A 80 -15.44 -8.73 -1.34
CA GLY A 80 -15.03 -8.99 -2.73
C GLY A 80 -16.09 -9.70 -3.57
N ALA A 81 -15.74 -10.02 -4.82
CA ALA A 81 -16.66 -10.69 -5.73
C ALA A 81 -17.00 -12.10 -5.22
N LYS A 82 -18.28 -12.36 -4.95
CA LYS A 82 -18.76 -13.65 -4.39
C LYS A 82 -18.41 -14.88 -5.24
N THR A 83 -18.05 -14.65 -6.50
CA THR A 83 -17.67 -15.68 -7.47
C THR A 83 -16.17 -15.96 -7.51
N GLU A 84 -15.34 -15.13 -6.88
CA GLU A 84 -13.89 -15.28 -6.89
C GLU A 84 -13.42 -15.94 -5.57
N PRO A 85 -12.57 -16.98 -5.64
CA PRO A 85 -12.01 -17.57 -4.43
C PRO A 85 -11.12 -16.56 -3.72
N CYS A 86 -11.28 -16.42 -2.40
CA CYS A 86 -10.43 -15.53 -1.60
C CYS A 86 -8.97 -16.02 -1.65
N PRO A 87 -8.04 -15.23 -2.23
CA PRO A 87 -6.67 -15.68 -2.46
C PRO A 87 -5.89 -15.88 -1.15
N ARG A 88 -6.18 -15.08 -0.11
CA ARG A 88 -5.57 -15.16 1.23
C ARG A 88 -6.53 -14.59 2.25
N LYS A 89 -6.89 -15.38 3.26
CA LYS A 89 -7.78 -14.94 4.35
C LYS A 89 -7.08 -14.04 5.39
N SER A 90 -5.76 -14.14 5.48
CA SER A 90 -4.93 -13.34 6.35
C SER A 90 -3.54 -13.15 5.75
N VAL A 91 -2.83 -12.14 6.26
CA VAL A 91 -1.47 -11.80 5.86
C VAL A 91 -0.63 -11.54 7.10
N GLN A 92 0.64 -11.93 7.04
CA GLN A 92 1.62 -11.52 8.05
C GLN A 92 2.10 -10.12 7.67
N VAL A 93 1.69 -9.11 8.43
CA VAL A 93 2.28 -7.76 8.36
C VAL A 93 3.55 -7.76 9.21
N THR A 94 4.62 -7.20 8.69
CA THR A 94 5.89 -7.00 9.38
C THR A 94 6.08 -5.51 9.63
N ARG A 95 6.70 -5.16 10.76
CA ARG A 95 7.09 -3.78 11.01
C ARG A 95 7.98 -3.30 9.86
N GLY A 96 7.61 -2.19 9.23
CA GLY A 96 8.29 -1.68 8.04
C GLY A 96 7.52 -1.89 6.74
N ASP A 97 6.57 -2.83 6.68
CA ASP A 97 5.73 -3.00 5.49
C ASP A 97 5.00 -1.69 5.14
N LEU A 98 4.82 -1.42 3.85
CA LEU A 98 4.16 -0.20 3.42
C LEU A 98 2.63 -0.34 3.54
N LEU A 99 2.03 0.48 4.40
CA LEU A 99 0.58 0.63 4.52
C LEU A 99 0.12 1.84 3.69
N VAL A 100 -0.94 1.64 2.92
CA VAL A 100 -1.58 2.68 2.10
C VAL A 100 -3.08 2.55 2.27
N GLY A 101 -3.74 3.64 2.61
CA GLY A 101 -5.18 3.61 2.82
C GLY A 101 -5.84 4.96 2.85
N THR A 102 -7.14 4.92 3.12
CA THR A 102 -7.96 6.09 3.43
C THR A 102 -8.32 6.08 4.91
N ALA A 103 -8.55 7.25 5.49
CA ALA A 103 -8.93 7.39 6.89
C ALA A 103 -10.31 6.78 7.19
N GLU A 104 -11.13 6.54 6.15
CA GLU A 104 -12.57 6.28 6.30
C GLU A 104 -13.01 4.86 5.92
N ALA A 105 -12.22 4.03 5.20
CA ALA A 105 -12.76 2.74 4.74
C ALA A 105 -11.79 1.64 4.30
N SER A 106 -10.57 1.94 3.88
CA SER A 106 -9.74 0.90 3.24
C SER A 106 -8.26 1.10 3.52
N GLU A 107 -7.67 0.14 4.22
CA GLU A 107 -6.21 0.00 4.34
C GLU A 107 -5.75 -1.18 3.50
N SER A 108 -4.61 -1.01 2.85
CA SER A 108 -3.90 -2.07 2.15
C SER A 108 -2.44 -2.10 2.57
N VAL A 109 -1.87 -3.30 2.57
CA VAL A 109 -0.45 -3.52 2.82
C VAL A 109 0.23 -3.96 1.53
N PHE A 110 1.43 -3.45 1.31
CA PHE A 110 2.31 -3.82 0.19
C PHE A 110 3.48 -4.64 0.75
N ILE A 111 3.50 -5.92 0.41
CA ILE A 111 4.48 -6.90 0.91
C ILE A 111 5.34 -7.36 -0.25
N TRP A 112 6.66 -7.32 -0.09
CA TRP A 112 7.60 -7.84 -1.06
C TRP A 112 7.61 -9.37 -1.08
N ASP A 113 7.50 -9.98 -2.25
CA ASP A 113 7.50 -11.44 -2.41
C ASP A 113 8.85 -12.03 -2.88
N GLY A 114 9.87 -11.18 -3.00
CA GLY A 114 11.18 -11.54 -3.58
C GLY A 114 11.38 -10.97 -4.98
N GLN A 115 10.31 -10.63 -5.70
CA GLN A 115 10.36 -10.13 -7.07
C GLN A 115 9.53 -8.87 -7.30
N THR A 116 8.38 -8.76 -6.65
CA THR A 116 7.52 -7.58 -6.72
C THR A 116 6.87 -7.32 -5.37
N PHE A 117 6.37 -6.10 -5.19
CA PHE A 117 5.41 -5.83 -4.13
C PHE A 117 4.04 -6.38 -4.55
N ARG A 118 3.34 -6.93 -3.57
CA ARG A 118 2.01 -7.48 -3.69
C ARG A 118 1.08 -6.71 -2.75
N ARG A 119 -0.07 -6.27 -3.26
CA ARG A 119 -1.08 -5.56 -2.47
C ARG A 119 -2.09 -6.54 -1.89
N ASP A 120 -2.34 -6.45 -0.58
CA ASP A 120 -3.51 -7.06 0.08
C ASP A 120 -4.36 -5.99 0.76
N TRP A 121 -5.68 -6.09 0.61
CA TRP A 121 -6.61 -5.27 1.37
C TRP A 121 -6.83 -5.87 2.75
N LEU A 122 -6.64 -5.05 3.77
CA LEU A 122 -6.82 -5.42 5.16
C LEU A 122 -8.29 -5.26 5.55
N SER A 123 -8.75 -6.14 6.44
CA SER A 123 -9.98 -5.89 7.18
C SER A 123 -9.75 -4.79 8.20
N ASP A 124 -10.74 -3.94 8.41
CA ASP A 124 -10.87 -3.15 9.64
C ASP A 124 -11.13 -4.04 10.86
#